data_AF-A0A2S1YMI5-F1
#
_entry.id   AF-A0A2S1YMI5-F1
#
_cell.length_a   1.000
_cell.length_b   1.000
_cell.length_c   1.000
_cell.angle_alpha   90.00
_cell.angle_beta   90.00
_cell.angle_gamma   90.00
#
_symmetry.space_group_name_H-M   'P 1'
#
loop_
_entity.id
_entity.type
_entity.pdbx_description
1 polymer ?
#
loop_
_entity_poly.entity_id
_entity_poly.type
_entity_poly.pdbx_seq_one_letter_code
_entity_poly.pdbx_strand_id
1 'polypeptide(L)'
;MTTISCSKDESTREEEQARLDKMYQEIIDYSQVNSKSCTNPDEWSFMKYSPSNCSGYMIYNKAVDADIFRKKIDQYREAQGKFDAKWGVYYTSDCVMMPPPTGIKCVDEKPTLIYGNTKPQ
;
A
#
# COMPACT_ATOMS: atom_id res chain seq x y z
N MET A 1 -17.64 -32.29 -34.62
CA MET A 1 -16.85 -32.16 -33.38
C MET A 1 -15.79 -31.10 -33.63
N THR A 2 -16.09 -29.85 -33.31
CA THR A 2 -15.17 -28.73 -33.55
C THR A 2 -14.39 -28.51 -32.27
N THR A 3 -13.08 -28.71 -32.35
CA THR A 3 -12.15 -28.60 -31.24
C THR A 3 -12.19 -27.19 -30.67
N ILE A 4 -12.53 -27.07 -29.38
CA ILE A 4 -12.41 -25.84 -28.61
C ILE A 4 -10.93 -25.50 -28.59
N SER A 5 -10.55 -24.55 -29.43
CA SER A 5 -9.24 -23.92 -29.40
C SER A 5 -9.13 -23.20 -28.06
N CYS A 6 -8.21 -23.63 -27.18
CA CYS A 6 -7.83 -22.86 -26.00
C CYS A 6 -7.27 -21.52 -26.47
N SER A 7 -8.14 -20.51 -26.51
CA SER A 7 -7.71 -19.12 -26.51
C SER A 7 -7.12 -18.87 -25.14
N LYS A 8 -5.87 -18.40 -25.07
CA LYS A 8 -5.37 -17.80 -23.82
C LYS A 8 -6.26 -16.60 -23.55
N ASP A 9 -7.28 -16.77 -22.71
CA ASP A 9 -8.10 -15.66 -22.25
C ASP A 9 -7.20 -14.78 -21.40
N GLU A 10 -6.61 -13.77 -22.03
CA GLU A 10 -5.94 -12.67 -21.36
C GLU A 10 -6.97 -11.96 -20.47
N SER A 11 -6.62 -11.73 -19.21
CA SER A 11 -7.50 -11.00 -18.30
C SER A 11 -7.74 -9.57 -18.79
N THR A 12 -8.97 -9.10 -18.61
CA THR A 12 -9.34 -7.72 -18.93
C THR A 12 -8.67 -6.74 -17.98
N ARG A 13 -8.62 -5.46 -18.36
CA ARG A 13 -8.09 -4.40 -17.49
C ARG A 13 -8.88 -4.30 -16.19
N GLU A 14 -10.19 -4.43 -16.28
CA GLU A 14 -11.12 -4.34 -15.15
C GLU A 14 -10.91 -5.51 -14.16
N GLU A 15 -10.70 -6.73 -14.66
CA GLU A 15 -10.41 -7.90 -13.82
C GLU A 15 -9.07 -7.76 -13.09
N GLU A 16 -8.04 -7.26 -13.77
CA GLU A 16 -6.73 -7.02 -13.16
C GLU A 16 -6.79 -5.90 -12.13
N GLN A 17 -7.51 -4.81 -12.43
CA GLN A 17 -7.75 -3.73 -11.47
C GLN A 17 -8.47 -4.24 -10.22
N ALA A 18 -9.52 -5.07 -10.37
CA ALA A 18 -10.23 -5.65 -9.24
C ALA A 18 -9.33 -6.56 -8.39
N ARG A 19 -8.37 -7.27 -9.00
CA ARG A 19 -7.36 -8.05 -8.26
C ARG A 19 -6.43 -7.14 -7.46
N LEU A 20 -5.99 -6.02 -8.03
CA LEU A 20 -5.18 -5.03 -7.32
C LEU A 20 -5.95 -4.43 -6.14
N ASP A 21 -7.21 -4.04 -6.35
CA ASP A 21 -8.05 -3.47 -5.31
C ASP A 21 -8.21 -4.46 -4.15
N LYS A 22 -8.43 -5.74 -4.45
CA LYS A 22 -8.48 -6.81 -3.44
C LYS A 22 -7.17 -6.92 -2.66
N MET A 23 -6.02 -6.96 -3.35
CA MET A 23 -4.72 -7.03 -2.70
C MET A 23 -4.48 -5.81 -1.79
N TYR A 24 -4.90 -4.62 -2.21
CA TYR A 24 -4.80 -3.41 -1.39
C TYR A 24 -5.70 -3.49 -0.15
N GLN A 25 -6.94 -3.95 -0.29
CA GLN A 25 -7.83 -4.17 0.87
C GLN A 25 -7.23 -5.17 1.85
N GLU A 26 -6.62 -6.26 1.38
CA GLU A 26 -5.94 -7.22 2.26
C GLU A 26 -4.77 -6.60 3.04
N ILE A 27 -4.05 -5.62 2.46
CA ILE A 27 -3.01 -4.86 3.16
C ILE A 27 -3.66 -4.01 4.26
N ILE A 28 -4.72 -3.28 3.93
CA ILE A 28 -5.43 -2.41 4.90
C ILE A 28 -6.02 -3.23 6.05
N ASP A 29 -6.69 -4.35 5.75
CA ASP A 29 -7.26 -5.23 6.77
C ASP A 29 -6.17 -5.83 7.66
N TYR A 30 -5.08 -6.33 7.05
CA TYR A 30 -3.95 -6.87 7.80
C TYR A 30 -3.26 -5.83 8.67
N SER A 31 -3.23 -4.56 8.25
CA SER A 31 -2.66 -3.47 9.06
C SER A 31 -3.46 -3.15 10.32
N GLN A 32 -4.73 -3.58 10.38
CA GLN A 32 -5.69 -3.35 11.47
C GLN A 32 -6.08 -1.87 11.70
N VAL A 33 -5.69 -0.94 10.83
CA VAL A 33 -5.97 0.50 10.97
C VAL A 33 -7.46 0.84 11.00
N ASN A 34 -8.32 -0.01 10.42
CA ASN A 34 -9.77 0.17 10.41
C ASN A 34 -10.50 -0.72 11.44
N SER A 35 -9.84 -1.71 12.03
CA SER A 35 -10.46 -2.71 12.92
C SER A 35 -10.06 -2.55 14.39
N LYS A 36 -9.03 -1.76 14.69
CA LYS A 36 -8.60 -1.41 16.04
C LYS A 36 -8.58 0.09 16.25
N SER A 37 -9.21 0.56 17.32
CA SER A 37 -9.11 1.95 17.78
C SER A 37 -7.70 2.24 18.30
N CYS A 38 -7.13 3.37 17.90
CA CYS A 38 -5.89 3.89 18.43
C CYS A 38 -6.17 4.64 19.73
N THR A 39 -5.77 4.06 20.86
CA THR A 39 -5.76 4.72 22.17
C THR A 39 -4.34 4.91 22.70
N ASN A 40 -3.41 4.04 22.27
CA ASN A 40 -1.99 4.12 22.59
C ASN A 40 -1.15 4.12 21.30
N PRO A 41 -0.44 5.22 20.96
CA PRO A 41 0.40 5.28 19.77
C PRO A 41 1.53 4.23 19.75
N ASP A 42 1.99 3.77 20.91
CA ASP A 42 3.08 2.79 21.00
C ASP A 42 2.67 1.39 20.52
N GLU A 43 1.37 1.12 20.35
CA GLU A 43 0.85 -0.12 19.75
C GLU A 43 0.91 -0.09 18.22
N TRP A 44 1.31 1.03 17.63
CA TRP A 44 1.34 1.22 16.19
C TRP A 44 2.75 1.48 15.71
N SER A 45 3.01 1.07 14.48
CA SER A 45 4.25 1.31 13.77
C SER A 45 3.92 1.74 12.35
N PHE A 46 4.93 2.19 11.61
CA PHE A 46 4.79 2.51 10.21
C PHE A 46 5.96 1.96 9.43
N MET A 47 5.75 1.69 8.15
CA MET A 47 6.81 1.26 7.26
C MET A 47 6.72 1.97 5.93
N LYS A 48 7.88 2.17 5.30
CA LYS A 48 7.94 2.79 3.98
C LYS A 48 7.28 1.87 2.96
N TYR A 49 6.40 2.41 2.14
CA TYR A 49 5.65 1.61 1.16
C TYR A 49 6.55 1.15 0.00
N SER A 50 7.51 1.97 -0.44
CA SER A 50 8.49 1.65 -1.48
C SER A 50 9.89 2.15 -1.11
N PRO A 51 10.97 1.56 -1.65
CA PRO A 51 12.31 2.14 -1.58
C PRO A 51 12.37 3.56 -2.15
N SER A 52 11.54 3.88 -3.16
CA SER A 52 11.45 5.23 -3.73
C SER A 52 11.06 6.24 -2.64
N ASN A 53 11.75 7.38 -2.64
CA ASN A 53 11.47 8.55 -1.81
C ASN A 53 10.07 9.15 -2.01
N CYS A 54 9.36 8.73 -3.05
CA CYS A 54 8.07 9.28 -3.44
C CYS A 54 6.86 8.57 -2.88
N SER A 55 7.03 7.41 -2.27
CA SER A 55 5.94 6.45 -2.19
C SER A 55 5.25 6.36 -0.82
N GLY A 56 5.56 7.29 0.10
CA GLY A 56 4.85 7.38 1.38
C GLY A 56 5.08 6.22 2.35
N TYR A 57 4.24 6.19 3.39
CA TYR A 57 4.35 5.28 4.52
C TYR A 57 2.98 4.68 4.85
N MET A 58 2.98 3.41 5.24
CA MET A 58 1.79 2.71 5.72
C MET A 58 1.91 2.43 7.22
N ILE A 59 0.84 2.75 7.95
CA ILE A 59 0.70 2.43 9.38
C ILE A 59 0.20 1.00 9.54
N TYR A 60 0.65 0.30 10.58
CA TYR A 60 0.13 -1.00 10.99
C TYR A 60 0.20 -1.17 12.51
N ASN A 61 -0.70 -1.99 13.07
CA ASN A 61 -0.66 -2.34 14.48
C ASN A 61 0.49 -3.33 14.76
N LYS A 62 1.27 -3.14 15.82
CA LYS A 62 2.41 -4.00 16.16
C LYS A 62 2.03 -5.43 16.54
N ALA A 63 0.74 -5.72 16.75
CA ALA A 63 0.27 -7.08 16.98
C ALA A 63 0.29 -7.95 15.72
N VAL A 64 0.45 -7.36 14.52
CA VAL A 64 0.59 -8.13 13.27
C VAL A 64 2.05 -8.34 12.92
N ASP A 65 2.32 -9.40 12.16
CA ASP A 65 3.67 -9.75 11.73
C ASP A 65 4.15 -8.76 10.66
N ALA A 66 5.23 -8.03 10.97
CA ALA A 66 5.76 -6.99 10.10
C ALA A 66 6.33 -7.54 8.78
N ASP A 67 6.87 -8.77 8.78
CA ASP A 67 7.43 -9.39 7.58
C ASP A 67 6.32 -9.88 6.65
N ILE A 68 5.22 -10.41 7.21
CA ILE A 68 4.01 -10.74 6.42
C ILE A 68 3.41 -9.45 5.84
N PHE A 69 3.33 -8.37 6.62
CA PHE A 69 2.82 -7.10 6.14
C PHE A 69 3.69 -6.53 5.00
N ARG A 70 5.02 -6.54 5.16
CA ARG A 70 5.98 -6.16 4.11
C ARG A 70 5.78 -6.99 2.84
N LYS A 71 5.67 -8.32 2.97
CA LYS A 71 5.47 -9.23 1.84
C LYS A 71 4.19 -8.89 1.06
N LYS A 72 3.09 -8.59 1.75
CA LYS A 72 1.83 -8.18 1.09
C LYS A 72 2.00 -6.88 0.29
N ILE A 73 2.68 -5.88 0.87
CA ILE A 73 2.98 -4.61 0.19
C ILE A 73 3.82 -4.86 -1.06
N ASP A 74 4.88 -5.66 -0.94
CA ASP A 74 5.78 -5.93 -2.07
C ASP A 74 5.07 -6.69 -3.20
N GLN A 75 4.23 -7.67 -2.87
CA GLN A 75 3.40 -8.39 -3.83
C GLN A 75 2.41 -7.46 -4.56
N TYR A 76 1.73 -6.58 -3.83
CA TYR A 76 0.85 -5.58 -4.44
C TYR A 76 1.62 -4.68 -5.39
N ARG A 77 2.77 -4.18 -4.97
CA ARG A 77 3.59 -3.27 -5.79
C ARG A 77 4.11 -3.93 -7.06
N GLU A 78 4.53 -5.19 -6.96
CA GLU A 78 4.95 -5.95 -8.14
C GLU A 78 3.78 -6.15 -9.11
N ALA A 79 2.60 -6.51 -8.61
CA ALA A 79 1.40 -6.67 -9.42
C ALA A 79 0.96 -5.34 -10.06
N GLN A 80 0.99 -4.25 -9.31
CA GLN A 80 0.66 -2.91 -9.79
C GLN A 80 1.64 -2.48 -10.88
N GLY A 81 2.95 -2.67 -10.69
CA GLY A 81 3.94 -2.33 -11.71
C GLY A 81 3.77 -3.12 -13.01
N LYS A 82 3.37 -4.40 -12.92
CA LYS A 82 3.02 -5.22 -14.11
C LYS A 82 1.77 -4.69 -14.81
N PHE A 83 0.73 -4.36 -14.04
CA PHE A 83 -0.50 -3.77 -14.56
C PHE A 83 -0.23 -2.43 -15.25
N ASP A 84 0.50 -1.53 -14.60
CA ASP A 84 0.82 -0.21 -15.14
C ASP A 84 1.59 -0.33 -16.46
N ALA A 85 2.58 -1.24 -16.52
CA ALA A 85 3.33 -1.50 -17.74
C ALA A 85 2.45 -2.11 -18.85
N LYS A 86 1.56 -3.05 -18.52
CA LYS A 86 0.65 -3.70 -19.49
C LYS A 86 -0.34 -2.72 -20.10
N TRP A 87 -0.88 -1.81 -19.29
CA TRP A 87 -1.96 -0.90 -19.69
C TRP A 87 -1.49 0.53 -19.99
N GLY A 88 -0.16 0.76 -20.04
CA GLY A 88 0.42 2.07 -20.35
C GLY A 88 0.03 3.15 -19.33
N VAL A 89 -0.08 2.79 -18.05
CA VAL A 89 -0.32 3.75 -16.96
C VAL A 89 1.01 4.38 -16.60
N TYR A 90 1.15 5.67 -16.91
CA TYR A 90 2.33 6.46 -16.58
C TYR A 90 1.96 7.48 -15.52
N TYR A 91 2.64 7.44 -14.37
CA TYR A 91 2.54 8.50 -13.37
C TYR A 91 3.55 9.59 -13.71
N THR A 92 3.08 10.83 -13.92
CA THR A 92 3.96 11.99 -14.05
C THR A 92 4.70 12.19 -12.72
N SER A 93 6.03 12.21 -12.77
CA SER A 93 6.89 12.15 -11.59
C SER A 93 7.04 13.51 -10.87
N ASP A 94 5.95 14.23 -10.64
CA ASP A 94 5.94 15.44 -9.80
C ASP A 94 5.90 15.08 -8.32
N CYS A 95 6.68 14.07 -7.96
CA CYS A 95 6.80 13.62 -6.58
C CYS A 95 7.61 14.65 -5.79
N VAL A 96 6.94 15.24 -4.81
CA VAL A 96 7.61 15.99 -3.74
C VAL A 96 8.19 14.97 -2.75
N MET A 97 9.50 15.02 -2.52
CA MET A 97 10.11 14.19 -1.48
C MET A 97 9.50 14.55 -0.13
N MET A 98 8.73 13.62 0.44
CA MET A 98 8.19 13.79 1.78
C MET A 98 9.24 13.39 2.82
N PRO A 99 9.45 14.20 3.87
CA PRO A 99 10.31 13.79 4.96
C PRO A 99 9.76 12.53 5.65
N PRO A 100 10.61 11.70 6.25
CA PRO A 100 10.15 10.57 7.04
C PRO A 100 9.26 11.06 8.20
N PRO A 101 8.18 10.33 8.53
CA PRO A 101 7.43 10.58 9.75
C PRO A 101 8.35 10.46 10.98
N THR A 102 8.10 11.32 11.95
CA THR A 102 8.81 11.31 13.24
C THR A 102 8.10 10.46 14.29
N GLY A 103 6.86 10.01 14.02
CA GLY A 103 6.11 9.18 14.94
C GLY A 103 4.65 8.99 14.54
N ILE A 104 3.86 8.44 15.47
CA ILE A 104 2.41 8.25 15.35
C ILE A 104 1.73 8.96 16.53
N LYS A 105 0.55 9.52 16.29
CA LYS A 105 -0.41 9.93 17.32
C LYS A 105 -1.78 9.31 17.04
N CYS A 106 -2.59 9.14 18.06
CA CYS A 106 -4.00 8.81 17.90
C CYS A 106 -4.81 10.12 17.77
N VAL A 107 -5.53 10.29 16.66
CA VAL A 107 -6.45 11.42 16.42
C VAL A 107 -7.80 10.82 16.08
N ASP A 108 -8.85 11.18 16.82
CA ASP A 108 -10.20 10.63 16.65
C ASP A 108 -10.18 9.10 16.58
N GLU A 109 -9.46 8.48 17.53
CA GLU A 109 -9.26 7.03 17.64
C GLU A 109 -8.56 6.38 16.43
N LYS A 110 -7.93 7.16 15.55
CA LYS A 110 -7.19 6.66 14.38
C LYS A 110 -5.69 6.94 14.49
N PRO A 111 -4.83 5.97 14.17
CA PRO A 111 -3.40 6.20 14.15
C PRO A 111 -3.06 7.13 12.97
N THR A 112 -2.31 8.18 13.24
CA THR A 112 -1.97 9.24 12.28
C THR A 112 -0.48 9.52 12.33
N LEU A 113 0.18 9.55 11.17
CA LEU A 113 1.60 9.90 11.07
C LEU A 113 1.82 11.36 11.51
N ILE A 114 2.88 11.56 12.28
CA ILE A 114 3.40 12.89 12.63
C ILE A 114 4.63 13.14 11.78
N TYR A 115 4.71 14.32 11.18
CA TYR A 115 5.90 14.79 10.50
C TYR A 115 6.50 15.92 11.32
N GLY A 116 7.82 15.90 11.48
CA GLY A 116 8.53 17.01 12.11
C GLY A 116 8.42 18.26 11.22
N ASN A 117 8.22 19.43 11.83
CA ASN A 117 8.31 20.72 11.15
C ASN A 117 9.76 20.96 10.70
N THR A 118 10.18 20.28 9.65
CA THR A 118 11.32 20.74 8.86
C THR A 118 10.77 21.84 7.98
N LYS A 119 11.15 23.09 8.26
CA LYS A 119 10.92 24.19 7.32
C LYS A 119 11.38 23.71 5.94
N PRO A 120 10.61 23.90 4.87
CA PRO A 120 11.17 23.76 3.54
C PRO A 120 12.33 24.74 3.46
N GLN A 121 13.54 24.21 3.27
CA GLN A 121 14.73 25.01 3.01
C GLN A 121 14.77 25.39 1.53
#